data_AF-A0A3P5YJX7-F1
#
_entry.id   AF-A0A3P5YJX7-F1
#
_cell.length_a   1.000
_cell.length_b   1.000
_cell.length_c   1.000
_cell.angle_alpha   90.00
_cell.angle_beta   90.00
_cell.angle_gamma   90.00
#
_symmetry.space_group_name_H-M   'P 1'
#
loop_
_entity.id
_entity.type
_entity.pdbx_description
1 polymer ?
#
loop_
_entity_poly.entity_id
_entity_poly.type
_entity_poly.pdbx_seq_one_letter_code
_entity_poly.pdbx_strand_id
1 'polypeptide(L)'
;MDTCLFDACLERINVYYNEASGVRYVPHAVLMDLEPGTMDSIRSGPFGQIFRPDNFVFGQSGAGNNWAKGHYTEGAEKKHSLKL
;
A
#
# COMPACT_ATOMS: atom_id res chain seq x y z
N MET A 1 29.86 -9.99 -15.82
CA MET A 1 30.34 -8.72 -15.27
C MET A 1 29.11 -7.92 -14.88
N ASP A 2 28.30 -8.38 -13.91
CA ASP A 2 26.93 -7.84 -13.77
C ASP A 2 26.46 -7.66 -12.31
N THR A 3 27.28 -8.04 -11.32
CA THR A 3 26.93 -7.84 -9.90
C THR A 3 26.96 -6.37 -9.48
N CYS A 4 27.85 -5.55 -10.06
CA CYS A 4 27.98 -4.12 -9.75
C CYS A 4 26.77 -3.27 -10.22
N LEU A 5 26.08 -3.68 -11.30
CA LEU A 5 24.87 -2.99 -11.80
C LEU A 5 23.65 -3.22 -10.90
N PHE A 6 23.56 -4.39 -10.26
CA PHE A 6 22.47 -4.73 -9.35
C PHE A 6 22.62 -4.01 -8.00
N ASP A 7 23.83 -3.98 -7.43
CA ASP A 7 24.10 -3.31 -6.15
C ASP A 7 23.95 -1.78 -6.26
N ALA A 8 24.36 -1.16 -7.37
CA ALA A 8 24.16 0.28 -7.59
C ALA A 8 22.67 0.67 -7.68
N CYS A 9 21.81 -0.21 -8.23
CA CYS A 9 20.36 0.02 -8.25
C CYS A 9 19.71 -0.14 -6.86
N LEU A 10 20.33 -0.92 -5.96
CA LEU A 10 19.84 -1.17 -4.61
C LEU A 10 20.41 -0.21 -3.55
N GLU A 11 21.41 0.60 -3.90
CA GLU A 11 22.18 1.45 -2.97
C GLU A 11 21.30 2.41 -2.14
N ARG A 12 20.10 2.77 -2.63
CA ARG A 12 19.13 3.62 -1.92
C ARG A 12 17.69 3.07 -1.91
N ILE A 13 17.52 1.76 -2.11
CA ILE A 13 16.17 1.16 -2.15
C ILE A 13 15.41 1.32 -0.83
N ASN A 14 16.14 1.47 0.29
CA ASN A 14 15.61 1.66 1.63
C ASN A 14 14.77 2.93 1.82
N VAL A 15 14.81 3.87 0.87
CA VAL A 15 13.94 5.06 0.87
C VAL A 15 12.47 4.69 0.63
N TYR A 16 12.21 3.68 -0.20
CA TYR A 16 10.85 3.29 -0.59
C TYR A 16 10.47 1.89 -0.14
N TYR A 17 11.44 1.04 0.22
CA TYR A 17 11.21 -0.35 0.59
C TYR A 17 11.91 -0.67 1.90
N ASN A 18 11.28 -1.52 2.71
CA ASN A 18 11.94 -2.21 3.80
C ASN A 18 12.52 -3.52 3.26
N GLU A 19 13.82 -3.72 3.46
CA GLU A 19 14.42 -5.04 3.34
C GLU A 19 13.92 -5.91 4.50
N ALA A 20 13.12 -6.93 4.18
CA ALA A 20 12.77 -7.97 5.12
C ALA A 20 13.87 -9.06 5.07
N SER A 21 13.56 -10.31 5.36
CA SER A 21 14.55 -11.39 5.30
C SER A 21 15.03 -11.68 3.87
N GLY A 22 16.33 -11.55 3.61
CA GLY A 22 16.99 -12.00 2.39
C GLY A 22 16.71 -11.10 1.18
N VAL A 23 15.81 -11.54 0.28
CA VAL A 23 15.55 -10.89 -1.03
C VAL A 23 14.17 -10.22 -1.09
N ARG A 24 13.47 -10.12 0.04
CA ARG A 24 12.09 -9.60 0.10
C ARG A 24 12.09 -8.11 0.44
N TYR A 25 11.73 -7.29 -0.53
CA TYR A 25 11.56 -5.85 -0.37
C TYR A 25 10.08 -5.51 -0.23
N VAL A 26 9.69 -4.94 0.91
CA VAL A 26 8.31 -4.55 1.22
C VAL A 26 8.16 -3.04 1.07
N PRO A 27 7.26 -2.52 0.23
CA PRO A 27 7.08 -1.07 0.06
C PRO A 27 6.68 -0.35 1.36
N HIS A 28 7.19 0.87 1.57
CA HIS A 28 6.71 1.86 2.54
C HIS A 28 5.42 2.51 2.01
N ALA A 29 4.41 1.70 1.76
CA ALA A 29 3.14 2.15 1.21
C ALA A 29 1.99 1.67 2.08
N VAL A 30 1.03 2.58 2.32
CA VAL A 30 -0.27 2.28 2.90
C VAL A 30 -1.30 2.47 1.80
N LEU A 31 -2.15 1.47 1.59
CA LEU A 31 -3.18 1.48 0.56
C LEU A 31 -4.50 1.76 1.24
N MET A 32 -5.13 2.87 0.86
CA MET A 32 -6.40 3.31 1.42
C MET A 32 -7.45 3.44 0.33
N ASP A 33 -8.58 2.76 0.52
CA ASP A 33 -9.78 2.94 -0.31
C ASP A 33 -11.02 2.81 0.58
N LEU A 34 -12.14 3.41 0.20
CA LEU A 34 -13.42 3.17 0.85
C LEU A 34 -14.13 1.93 0.26
N GLU A 35 -13.72 1.50 -0.93
CA GLU A 35 -14.30 0.34 -1.61
C GLU A 35 -13.49 -0.95 -1.35
N PRO A 36 -14.14 -2.02 -0.85
CA PRO A 36 -13.44 -3.28 -0.57
C PRO A 36 -12.96 -3.99 -1.85
N GLY A 37 -13.64 -3.79 -2.99
CA GLY A 37 -13.30 -4.46 -4.26
C GLY A 37 -11.94 -4.05 -4.85
N THR A 38 -11.44 -2.87 -4.50
CA THR A 38 -10.11 -2.41 -4.92
C THR A 38 -9.01 -3.29 -4.31
N MET A 39 -9.21 -3.81 -3.10
CA MET A 39 -8.24 -4.68 -2.44
C MET A 39 -8.04 -5.99 -3.21
N ASP A 40 -9.12 -6.64 -3.64
CA ASP A 40 -9.05 -7.89 -4.38
C ASP A 40 -8.37 -7.70 -5.75
N SER A 41 -8.61 -6.55 -6.37
CA SER A 41 -7.97 -6.16 -7.63
C SER A 41 -6.46 -5.96 -7.47
N ILE A 42 -6.02 -5.32 -6.38
CA ILE A 42 -4.59 -5.12 -6.11
C ILE A 42 -3.91 -6.43 -5.73
N ARG A 43 -4.56 -7.27 -4.92
CA ARG A 43 -4.01 -8.56 -4.48
C ARG A 43 -3.89 -9.59 -5.60
N SER A 44 -4.80 -9.55 -6.57
CA SER A 44 -4.75 -10.39 -7.78
C SER A 44 -3.76 -9.89 -8.83
N GLY A 45 -3.29 -8.64 -8.71
CA GLY A 45 -2.28 -8.07 -9.59
C GLY A 45 -0.90 -8.74 -9.44
N PRO A 46 -0.01 -8.57 -10.42
CA PRO A 46 1.32 -9.20 -10.44
C PRO A 46 2.19 -8.81 -9.25
N PHE A 47 1.93 -7.66 -8.63
CA PHE A 47 2.65 -7.14 -7.46
C PHE A 47 1.84 -7.22 -6.17
N GLY A 48 0.68 -7.88 -6.14
CA GLY A 48 -0.20 -7.86 -4.96
C GLY A 48 0.42 -8.44 -3.69
N GLN A 49 1.36 -9.37 -3.82
CA GLN A 49 1.98 -10.10 -2.72
C GLN A 49 3.16 -9.36 -2.05
N ILE A 50 3.62 -8.24 -2.62
CA ILE A 50 4.74 -7.47 -2.05
C ILE A 50 4.30 -6.60 -0.88
N PHE A 51 3.01 -6.22 -0.84
CA PHE A 51 2.45 -5.39 0.22
C PHE A 51 2.15 -6.22 1.47
N ARG A 52 2.32 -5.61 2.65
CA ARG A 52 1.89 -6.23 3.91
C ARG A 52 0.36 -6.20 3.98
N PRO A 53 -0.30 -7.30 4.36
CA PRO A 53 -1.75 -7.31 4.57
C PRO A 53 -2.24 -6.23 5.55
N ASP A 54 -1.40 -5.88 6.53
CA ASP A 54 -1.69 -4.86 7.54
C ASP A 54 -1.68 -3.43 7.00
N ASN A 55 -1.07 -3.21 5.83
CA ASN A 55 -0.98 -1.88 5.21
C ASN A 55 -2.23 -1.52 4.37
N PHE A 56 -3.24 -2.40 4.34
CA PHE A 56 -4.49 -2.16 3.64
C PHE A 56 -5.54 -1.61 4.61
N VAL A 57 -5.98 -0.37 4.35
CA VAL A 57 -7.08 0.27 5.06
C VAL A 57 -8.25 0.40 4.11
N PHE A 58 -9.35 -0.31 4.38
CA PHE A 58 -10.52 -0.30 3.52
C PHE A 58 -11.83 0.03 4.24
N GLY A 59 -12.76 0.67 3.52
CA GLY A 59 -14.14 0.90 3.93
C GLY A 59 -15.07 -0.30 3.69
N GLN A 60 -16.30 -0.20 4.18
CA GLN A 60 -17.38 -1.13 3.82
C GLN A 60 -18.23 -0.59 2.65
N SER A 61 -18.08 0.68 2.30
CA SER A 61 -18.86 1.39 1.29
C SER A 61 -18.02 2.47 0.63
N GLY A 62 -18.19 2.68 -0.67
CA GLY A 62 -17.50 3.73 -1.41
C GLY A 62 -18.04 5.14 -1.12
N ALA A 63 -17.23 6.16 -1.43
CA ALA A 63 -17.65 7.56 -1.35
C ALA A 63 -18.74 7.91 -2.39
N GLY A 64 -18.89 7.11 -3.45
CA GLY A 64 -19.93 7.33 -4.48
C GLY A 64 -19.83 8.69 -5.15
N ASN A 65 -18.62 9.13 -5.49
CA ASN A 65 -18.32 10.46 -6.06
C ASN A 65 -18.75 11.66 -5.19
N ASN A 66 -19.06 11.44 -3.91
CA ASN A 66 -19.38 12.49 -2.97
C ASN A 66 -18.16 12.84 -2.09
N TRP A 67 -17.62 14.04 -2.31
CA TRP A 67 -16.47 14.53 -1.54
C TRP A 67 -16.77 14.67 -0.04
N ALA A 68 -17.96 15.15 0.33
CA ALA A 68 -18.33 15.33 1.73
C ALA A 68 -18.37 13.99 2.48
N LYS A 69 -18.80 12.93 1.80
CA LYS A 69 -18.81 11.56 2.33
C LYS A 69 -17.39 11.05 2.61
N GLY A 70 -16.47 11.29 1.67
CA GLY A 70 -15.06 10.96 1.85
C GLY A 70 -14.37 11.80 2.93
N HIS A 71 -14.72 13.08 3.08
CA HIS A 71 -13.99 13.96 4.00
C HIS A 71 -14.51 13.92 5.44
N TYR A 72 -15.83 13.94 5.62
CA TYR A 72 -16.49 14.18 6.92
C TYR A 72 -17.11 12.95 7.55
N THR A 73 -17.50 11.93 6.78
CA THR A 73 -18.16 10.73 7.32
C THR A 73 -17.27 9.51 7.15
N GLU A 74 -17.45 8.73 6.09
CA GLU A 74 -16.84 7.40 5.93
C GLU A 74 -15.32 7.45 5.86
N GLY A 75 -14.75 8.45 5.17
CA GLY A 75 -13.30 8.61 5.18
C GLY A 75 -12.75 9.22 6.46
N ALA A 76 -13.55 9.95 7.24
CA ALA A 76 -13.14 10.44 8.55
C ALA A 76 -12.99 9.30 9.57
N GLU A 77 -13.92 8.34 9.56
CA GLU A 77 -13.83 7.13 10.40
C GLU A 77 -12.56 6.32 10.14
N LYS A 78 -12.12 6.25 8.88
CA LYS A 78 -10.94 5.48 8.48
C LYS A 78 -9.62 6.18 8.72
N LYS A 79 -9.60 7.53 8.83
CA LYS A 79 -8.38 8.27 9.18
C LYS A 79 -7.77 7.80 10.51
N HIS A 80 -8.57 7.41 11.50
CA HIS A 80 -8.04 6.94 12.78
C HIS A 80 -7.30 5.58 12.69
N SER A 81 -7.60 4.77 11.67
CA SER A 81 -6.92 3.49 11.44
C SER A 81 -5.56 3.62 10.75
N LEU A 82 -5.24 4.81 10.20
CA LEU A 82 -3.92 5.13 9.71
C LEU A 82 -2.98 5.31 10.90
N LYS A 83 -2.17 4.28 11.18
CA LYS A 83 -1.02 4.40 12.08
C LYS A 83 0.16 4.91 11.24
N LEU A 84 0.18 6.22 11.00
CA LEU A 84 1.36 6.93 10.51
C LEU A 84 2.30 7.27 11.67
#